data_AF-F0Y529-F1
#
_entry.id   AF-F0Y529-F1
#
_cell.length_a   1.000
_cell.length_b   1.000
_cell.length_c   1.000
_cell.angle_alpha   90.00
_cell.angle_beta   90.00
_cell.angle_gamma   90.00
#
_symmetry.space_group_name_H-M   'P 1'
#
loop_
_entity.id
_entity.type
_entity.pdbx_description
1 polymer ?
#
loop_
_entity_poly.entity_id
_entity_poly.type
_entity_poly.pdbx_seq_one_letter_code
_entity_poly.pdbx_strand_id
1 'polypeptide(L)'
;MGFSLLEMYTVWLWLLAPMCAGFAPQQLRATHARLRAPHVRATHARLPASQVRATQPRLRAPHVRATHARLLAPRRAAKDDDVLSSVGNATAGLVEGAVRSVTGDGSYKFGDITKRAVAGLTGKDGTFGDLNDDGVVDEKDAALALQMVGDRAKSAVTSFTGKEDYEFGDVGRKILSETERAANELRASYFNDLPAELSRAMFSGLNAKQREALMVAVASYGSVLVLTWSLVSNAMTGLKVVASWAYATRTAAAASRWSEFIRTIYTLRLFEAALLPLKALAAYALVPRYHALVLRLEPRVPLREKTTLHRALALALTYVLGTAAVGAATALGVLLVPRPAPNFCL
;
A
#
# COMPACT_ATOMS: atom_id res chain seq x y z
N MET A 1 0.30 -8.39 12.72
CA MET A 1 1.45 -7.91 11.91
C MET A 1 1.56 -6.41 12.09
N GLY A 2 2.52 -5.95 12.90
CA GLY A 2 2.74 -4.52 13.11
C GLY A 2 3.77 -4.02 12.12
N PHE A 3 3.34 -3.24 11.12
CA PHE A 3 4.25 -2.42 10.32
C PHE A 3 5.01 -1.52 11.30
N SER A 4 6.29 -1.80 11.51
CA SER A 4 7.10 -1.05 12.45
C SER A 4 7.37 0.33 11.87
N LEU A 5 7.42 1.37 12.71
CA LEU A 5 7.74 2.74 12.28
C LEU A 5 9.08 2.80 11.50
N LEU A 6 9.98 1.85 11.77
CA LEU A 6 11.24 1.69 11.04
C LEU A 6 11.01 1.32 9.56
N GLU A 7 10.07 0.43 9.27
CA GLU A 7 9.74 0.02 7.89
C GLU A 7 9.05 1.12 7.10
N MET A 8 8.25 1.96 7.77
CA MET A 8 7.65 3.12 7.11
C MET A 8 8.72 4.18 6.77
N TYR A 9 9.74 4.34 7.63
CA TYR A 9 10.89 5.22 7.39
C TYR A 9 11.81 4.68 6.28
N THR A 10 12.06 3.38 6.22
CA THR A 10 12.90 2.79 5.15
C THR A 10 12.23 2.89 3.80
N VAL A 11 10.91 2.65 3.70
CA VAL A 11 10.15 2.86 2.45
C VAL A 11 10.21 4.33 2.00
N TRP A 12 10.14 5.28 2.93
CA TRP A 12 10.27 6.71 2.62
C TRP A 12 11.68 7.11 2.17
N LEU A 13 12.73 6.58 2.82
CA LEU A 13 14.12 6.77 2.40
C LEU A 13 14.36 6.21 0.99
N TRP A 14 13.78 5.06 0.68
CA TRP A 14 13.86 4.45 -0.64
C TRP A 14 13.10 5.23 -1.72
N LEU A 15 11.94 5.82 -1.40
CA LEU A 15 11.18 6.65 -2.33
C LEU A 15 11.84 8.02 -2.59
N LEU A 16 12.55 8.60 -1.61
CA LEU A 16 13.23 9.88 -1.74
C LEU A 16 14.64 9.78 -2.34
N ALA A 17 15.36 8.68 -2.12
CA ALA A 17 16.72 8.48 -2.62
C ALA A 17 16.91 8.74 -4.13
N PRO A 18 16.05 8.23 -5.05
CA PRO A 18 16.20 8.49 -6.47
C PRO A 18 15.87 9.95 -6.86
N MET A 19 15.05 10.65 -6.08
CA MET A 19 14.76 12.08 -6.32
C MET A 19 15.96 12.99 -5.99
N CYS A 20 16.79 12.61 -5.03
CA CYS A 20 18.00 13.36 -4.68
C CYS A 20 19.18 13.06 -5.61
N ALA A 21 19.26 11.84 -6.16
CA ALA A 21 20.38 11.42 -7.03
C ALA A 21 20.40 12.12 -8.41
N GLY A 22 19.28 12.70 -8.87
CA GLY A 22 19.20 13.42 -10.15
C GLY A 22 19.76 14.85 -10.15
N PHE A 23 20.13 15.40 -8.98
CA PHE A 23 20.64 16.77 -8.84
C PHE A 23 22.19 16.81 -8.85
N ALA A 24 22.80 16.50 -10.00
CA ALA A 24 24.24 16.72 -10.19
C ALA A 24 24.53 18.23 -10.39
N PRO A 25 25.53 18.83 -9.71
CA PRO A 25 25.81 20.27 -9.73
C PRO A 25 26.55 20.79 -10.97
N GLN A 26 26.43 20.14 -12.13
CA GLN A 26 27.21 20.53 -13.33
C GLN A 26 26.63 21.70 -14.13
N GLN A 27 25.36 22.09 -13.94
CA GLN A 27 24.73 23.18 -14.70
C GLN A 27 24.93 24.59 -14.09
N LEU A 28 25.51 24.71 -12.89
CA LEU A 28 25.66 26.02 -12.22
C LEU A 28 26.88 26.85 -12.67
N ARG A 29 27.80 26.29 -13.47
CA ARG A 29 29.00 27.02 -13.94
C ARG A 29 28.79 27.78 -15.25
N ALA A 30 27.73 27.54 -16.01
CA ALA A 30 27.53 28.17 -17.32
C ALA A 30 26.83 29.53 -17.28
N THR A 31 26.15 29.89 -16.18
CA THR A 31 25.34 31.12 -16.09
C THR A 31 26.03 32.32 -15.45
N HIS A 32 27.20 32.14 -14.83
CA HIS A 32 27.96 33.25 -14.21
C HIS A 32 28.83 34.06 -15.19
N ALA A 33 28.96 33.66 -16.45
CA ALA A 33 29.86 34.30 -17.41
C ALA A 33 29.22 35.42 -18.27
N ARG A 34 27.94 35.75 -18.12
CA ARG A 34 27.22 36.65 -19.06
C ARG A 34 26.60 37.92 -18.50
N LEU A 35 27.02 38.40 -17.33
CA LEU A 35 26.54 39.68 -16.80
C LEU A 35 27.71 40.56 -16.36
N ARG A 36 28.36 41.21 -17.34
CA ARG A 36 29.14 42.45 -17.14
C ARG A 36 28.58 43.55 -18.06
N ALA A 37 27.82 44.46 -17.43
CA ALA A 37 27.59 45.88 -17.76
C ALA A 37 26.88 46.24 -19.11
N PRO A 38 26.33 47.48 -19.29
CA PRO A 38 26.41 48.67 -18.43
C PRO A 38 25.07 49.36 -18.08
N HIS A 39 25.22 50.32 -17.16
CA HIS A 39 24.24 51.30 -16.70
C HIS A 39 23.34 51.89 -17.79
N VAL A 40 22.02 51.85 -17.57
CA VAL A 40 21.07 52.76 -18.21
C VAL A 40 20.30 53.52 -17.15
N ARG A 41 20.36 54.84 -17.33
CA ARG A 41 19.92 55.94 -16.49
C ARG A 41 18.40 56.02 -16.45
N ALA A 42 17.86 56.26 -15.26
CA ALA A 42 16.44 56.46 -15.02
C ALA A 42 15.92 57.75 -15.69
N THR A 43 14.80 57.63 -16.42
CA THR A 43 13.90 58.74 -16.71
C THR A 43 12.50 58.37 -16.24
N HIS A 44 12.07 59.07 -15.19
CA HIS A 44 10.70 59.06 -14.69
C HIS A 44 9.76 59.67 -15.75
N ALA A 45 8.74 58.92 -16.15
CA ALA A 45 7.56 59.47 -16.80
C ALA A 45 6.33 59.08 -15.98
N ARG A 46 5.75 60.07 -15.30
CA ARG A 46 4.41 60.01 -14.71
C ARG A 46 3.40 59.84 -15.84
N LEU A 47 2.53 58.83 -15.75
CA LEU A 47 1.31 58.77 -16.54
C LEU A 47 0.08 58.86 -15.61
N PRO A 48 -0.93 59.67 -15.96
CA PRO A 48 -2.06 59.98 -15.10
C PRO A 48 -3.10 58.85 -15.05
N ALA A 49 -3.70 58.72 -13.87
CA ALA A 49 -4.83 57.87 -13.57
C ALA A 49 -6.10 58.43 -14.19
N SER A 50 -6.63 57.75 -15.21
CA SER A 50 -8.07 57.77 -15.51
C SER A 50 -8.42 56.68 -16.52
N GLN A 51 -9.52 55.99 -16.26
CA GLN A 51 -10.25 55.11 -17.16
C GLN A 51 -9.68 53.70 -17.40
N VAL A 52 -10.14 52.72 -16.62
CA VAL A 52 -10.67 51.48 -17.23
C VAL A 52 -11.93 51.07 -16.48
N ARG A 53 -13.04 51.29 -17.18
CA ARG A 53 -14.42 50.96 -16.85
C ARG A 53 -14.62 49.44 -16.89
N ALA A 54 -15.46 48.97 -15.97
CA ALA A 54 -15.86 47.58 -15.79
C ALA A 54 -16.46 46.93 -17.05
N THR A 55 -16.01 45.71 -17.34
CA THR A 55 -16.71 44.72 -18.16
C THR A 55 -16.60 43.37 -17.47
N GLN A 56 -17.61 43.02 -16.68
CA GLN A 56 -17.82 41.63 -16.23
C GLN A 56 -18.56 40.86 -17.33
N PRO A 57 -18.04 39.73 -17.83
CA PRO A 57 -18.84 38.80 -18.61
C PRO A 57 -19.67 37.91 -17.67
N ARG A 58 -20.99 37.98 -17.81
CA ARG A 58 -21.96 37.02 -17.25
C ARG A 58 -21.74 35.64 -17.89
N LEU A 59 -21.19 34.70 -17.13
CA LEU A 59 -21.16 33.29 -17.51
C LEU A 59 -22.49 32.63 -17.12
N ARG A 60 -23.27 32.25 -18.13
CA ARG A 60 -24.43 31.36 -18.03
C ARG A 60 -23.96 29.95 -17.68
N ALA A 61 -24.49 29.40 -16.61
CA ALA A 61 -24.37 27.98 -16.29
C ALA A 61 -25.32 27.14 -17.16
N PRO A 62 -24.86 26.06 -17.82
CA PRO A 62 -25.75 25.07 -18.39
C PRO A 62 -26.18 24.02 -17.36
N HIS A 63 -27.44 23.62 -17.48
CA HIS A 63 -28.11 22.56 -16.75
C HIS A 63 -27.36 21.22 -16.85
N VAL A 64 -27.03 20.62 -15.70
CA VAL A 64 -26.71 19.19 -15.59
C VAL A 64 -27.67 18.59 -14.55
N ARG A 65 -28.83 18.17 -15.04
CA ARG A 65 -29.87 17.46 -14.28
C ARG A 65 -30.16 16.16 -15.02
N ALA A 66 -29.43 15.10 -14.69
CA ALA A 66 -29.84 13.68 -14.79
C ALA A 66 -28.60 12.77 -14.77
N THR A 67 -28.24 12.21 -13.60
CA THR A 67 -27.48 10.93 -13.48
C THR A 67 -27.40 10.37 -12.05
N HIS A 68 -28.17 10.89 -11.09
CA HIS A 68 -28.12 10.45 -9.68
C HIS A 68 -29.25 9.48 -9.27
N ALA A 69 -29.62 8.52 -10.13
CA ALA A 69 -30.69 7.56 -9.83
C ALA A 69 -30.34 6.09 -10.12
N ARG A 70 -29.08 5.67 -9.87
CA ARG A 70 -28.71 4.24 -10.03
C ARG A 70 -27.78 3.64 -8.98
N LEU A 71 -27.57 4.28 -7.83
CA LEU A 71 -26.61 3.84 -6.81
C LEU A 71 -27.21 3.38 -5.47
N LEU A 72 -28.50 3.02 -5.43
CA LEU A 72 -29.13 2.49 -4.21
C LEU A 72 -29.85 1.16 -4.48
N ALA A 73 -29.09 0.14 -4.89
CA ALA A 73 -29.53 -1.25 -4.75
C ALA A 73 -28.80 -1.87 -3.54
N PRO A 74 -29.51 -2.51 -2.60
CA PRO A 74 -28.92 -3.10 -1.41
C PRO A 74 -28.05 -4.32 -1.76
N ARG A 75 -26.82 -4.30 -1.27
CA ARG A 75 -25.81 -5.37 -1.39
C ARG A 75 -26.27 -6.55 -0.53
N ARG A 76 -26.76 -7.62 -1.17
CA ARG A 76 -27.08 -8.89 -0.52
C ARG A 76 -25.80 -9.48 0.11
N ALA A 77 -25.92 -9.97 1.34
CA ALA A 77 -24.86 -10.65 2.07
C ALA A 77 -24.43 -11.92 1.30
N ALA A 78 -23.16 -11.97 0.89
CA ALA A 78 -22.54 -13.15 0.31
C ALA A 78 -22.27 -14.17 1.43
N LYS A 79 -22.66 -15.43 1.21
CA LYS A 79 -22.32 -16.57 2.08
C LYS A 79 -20.83 -16.87 1.93
N ASP A 80 -20.17 -17.23 3.04
CA ASP A 80 -18.74 -17.51 3.12
C ASP A 80 -18.28 -18.72 2.26
N ASP A 81 -19.22 -19.53 1.74
CA ASP A 81 -18.97 -20.64 0.82
C ASP A 81 -18.47 -20.18 -0.58
N ASP A 82 -18.66 -18.89 -0.91
CA ASP A 82 -18.33 -18.31 -2.22
C ASP A 82 -16.84 -17.94 -2.36
N VAL A 83 -16.13 -17.76 -1.23
CA VAL A 83 -14.73 -17.35 -1.24
C VAL A 83 -13.81 -18.53 -1.56
N LEU A 84 -14.08 -19.70 -0.97
CA LEU A 84 -13.28 -20.91 -1.23
C LEU A 84 -13.49 -21.45 -2.65
N SER A 85 -14.71 -21.37 -3.18
CA SER A 85 -15.00 -21.73 -4.57
C SER A 85 -14.41 -20.71 -5.56
N SER A 86 -14.38 -19.42 -5.21
CA SER A 86 -13.72 -18.38 -6.01
C SER A 86 -12.21 -18.57 -6.08
N VAL A 87 -11.54 -18.91 -4.97
CA VAL A 87 -10.11 -19.21 -4.94
C VAL A 87 -9.80 -20.51 -5.71
N GLY A 88 -10.64 -21.54 -5.57
CA GLY A 88 -10.53 -22.78 -6.34
C GLY A 88 -10.62 -22.54 -7.84
N ASN A 89 -11.60 -21.75 -8.29
CA ASN A 89 -11.80 -21.43 -9.71
C ASN A 89 -10.69 -20.54 -10.27
N ALA A 90 -10.16 -19.59 -9.49
CA ALA A 90 -9.03 -18.76 -9.90
C ALA A 90 -7.76 -19.59 -10.08
N THR A 91 -7.49 -20.52 -9.16
CA THR A 91 -6.31 -21.40 -9.24
C THR A 91 -6.42 -22.38 -10.40
N ALA A 92 -7.61 -22.98 -10.61
CA ALA A 92 -7.88 -23.83 -11.76
C ALA A 92 -7.68 -23.10 -13.10
N GLY A 93 -8.17 -21.85 -13.21
CA GLY A 93 -7.99 -21.05 -14.42
C GLY A 93 -6.53 -20.71 -14.74
N LEU A 94 -5.70 -20.45 -13.71
CA LEU A 94 -4.26 -20.21 -13.89
C LEU A 94 -3.53 -21.47 -14.36
N VAL A 95 -3.83 -22.62 -13.75
CA VAL A 95 -3.23 -23.90 -14.12
C VAL A 95 -3.67 -24.33 -15.52
N GLU A 96 -4.96 -24.18 -15.86
CA GLU A 96 -5.46 -24.44 -17.21
C GLU A 96 -4.78 -23.54 -18.23
N GLY A 97 -4.66 -22.24 -17.97
CA GLY A 97 -3.99 -21.29 -18.87
C GLY A 97 -2.53 -21.67 -19.13
N ALA A 98 -1.79 -22.00 -18.07
CA ALA A 98 -0.41 -22.46 -18.17
C ALA A 98 -0.31 -23.76 -19.00
N VAL A 99 -1.14 -24.76 -18.71
CA VAL A 99 -1.11 -26.04 -19.44
C VAL A 99 -1.51 -25.85 -20.90
N ARG A 100 -2.56 -25.07 -21.22
CA ARG A 100 -2.94 -24.72 -22.60
C ARG A 100 -1.78 -24.10 -23.38
N SER A 101 -1.01 -23.23 -22.72
CA SER A 101 0.14 -22.57 -23.35
C SER A 101 1.29 -23.53 -23.66
N VAL A 102 1.49 -24.57 -22.83
CA VAL A 102 2.56 -25.57 -22.99
C VAL A 102 2.14 -26.67 -23.97
N THR A 103 0.90 -27.12 -23.92
CA THR A 103 0.42 -28.26 -24.74
C THR A 103 -0.09 -27.84 -26.12
N GLY A 104 -0.43 -26.56 -26.31
CA GLY A 104 -1.11 -26.06 -27.51
C GLY A 104 -2.59 -26.48 -27.61
N ASP A 105 -3.11 -27.19 -26.61
CA ASP A 105 -4.51 -27.64 -26.57
C ASP A 105 -5.37 -26.56 -25.92
N GLY A 106 -5.89 -25.62 -26.72
CA GLY A 106 -6.76 -24.55 -26.23
C GLY A 106 -8.06 -25.01 -25.55
N SER A 107 -8.42 -26.30 -25.68
CA SER A 107 -9.61 -26.90 -25.08
C SER A 107 -9.38 -27.55 -23.72
N TYR A 108 -8.12 -27.61 -23.25
CA TYR A 108 -7.74 -28.29 -22.03
C TYR A 108 -8.51 -27.81 -20.80
N LYS A 109 -9.09 -28.73 -20.02
CA LYS A 109 -9.67 -28.48 -18.70
C LYS A 109 -8.95 -29.26 -17.60
N PHE A 110 -8.97 -28.70 -16.39
CA PHE A 110 -8.43 -29.38 -15.21
C PHE A 110 -9.15 -30.73 -15.02
N GLY A 111 -8.42 -31.84 -15.17
CA GLY A 111 -8.94 -33.21 -15.14
C GLY A 111 -8.86 -33.97 -16.47
N ASP A 112 -8.57 -33.32 -17.60
CA ASP A 112 -8.46 -34.03 -18.89
C ASP A 112 -7.21 -34.93 -18.96
N ILE A 113 -6.10 -34.56 -18.31
CA ILE A 113 -4.94 -35.45 -18.17
C ILE A 113 -5.34 -36.70 -17.37
N THR A 114 -6.05 -36.52 -16.25
CA THR A 114 -6.52 -37.64 -15.43
C THR A 114 -7.48 -38.53 -16.21
N LYS A 115 -8.41 -37.94 -16.98
CA LYS A 115 -9.33 -38.70 -17.84
C LYS A 115 -8.61 -39.47 -18.94
N ARG A 116 -7.65 -38.86 -19.64
CA ARG A 116 -6.85 -39.56 -20.67
C ARG A 116 -5.95 -40.65 -20.07
N ALA A 117 -5.38 -40.40 -18.89
CA ALA A 117 -4.60 -41.40 -18.17
C ALA A 117 -5.47 -42.59 -17.76
N VAL A 118 -6.67 -42.35 -17.21
CA VAL A 118 -7.62 -43.39 -16.84
C VAL A 118 -8.14 -44.13 -18.08
N ALA A 119 -8.54 -43.43 -19.15
CA ALA A 119 -9.01 -44.05 -20.39
C ALA A 119 -7.93 -44.91 -21.07
N GLY A 120 -6.67 -44.45 -21.03
CA GLY A 120 -5.53 -45.22 -21.53
C GLY A 120 -5.18 -46.44 -20.69
N LEU A 121 -5.55 -46.46 -19.39
CA LEU A 121 -5.36 -47.60 -18.49
C LEU A 121 -6.50 -48.61 -18.55
N THR A 122 -7.73 -48.14 -18.74
CA THR A 122 -8.92 -49.01 -18.80
C THR A 122 -9.23 -49.51 -20.20
N GLY A 123 -8.52 -49.03 -21.23
CA GLY A 123 -8.72 -49.43 -22.63
C GLY A 123 -10.09 -49.11 -23.20
N LYS A 124 -10.90 -48.29 -22.49
CA LYS A 124 -12.27 -47.94 -22.86
C LYS A 124 -12.43 -46.43 -22.86
N ASP A 125 -13.02 -45.92 -23.93
CA ASP A 125 -13.42 -44.53 -24.07
C ASP A 125 -14.54 -44.19 -23.06
N GLY A 126 -14.13 -43.88 -21.83
CA GLY A 126 -14.79 -42.90 -20.96
C GLY A 126 -16.25 -43.09 -20.57
N THR A 127 -16.88 -44.25 -20.76
CA THR A 127 -18.25 -44.50 -20.26
C THR A 127 -18.17 -45.44 -19.05
N PHE A 128 -18.13 -44.86 -17.86
CA PHE A 128 -17.99 -45.54 -16.55
C PHE A 128 -19.24 -46.35 -16.14
N GLY A 129 -20.04 -46.81 -17.11
CA GLY A 129 -21.42 -47.27 -16.91
C GLY A 129 -21.66 -48.78 -16.98
N ASP A 130 -20.81 -49.55 -17.66
CA ASP A 130 -21.02 -51.00 -17.84
C ASP A 130 -19.78 -51.78 -17.41
N LEU A 131 -19.68 -52.05 -16.11
CA LEU A 131 -18.86 -53.13 -15.59
C LEU A 131 -19.80 -54.32 -15.32
N ASN A 132 -19.94 -55.17 -16.33
CA ASN A 132 -20.50 -56.52 -16.13
C ASN A 132 -19.53 -57.36 -15.28
N ASP A 133 -20.12 -58.26 -14.51
CA ASP A 133 -19.77 -58.80 -13.19
C ASP A 133 -18.68 -59.91 -13.18
N ASP A 134 -17.84 -59.99 -14.21
CA ASP A 134 -17.06 -61.22 -14.49
C ASP A 134 -15.56 -60.95 -14.72
N GLY A 135 -15.12 -59.70 -14.58
CA GLY A 135 -13.79 -59.23 -14.97
C GLY A 135 -12.66 -59.64 -14.04
N VAL A 136 -12.20 -60.89 -14.15
CA VAL A 136 -10.88 -61.31 -13.64
C VAL A 136 -9.81 -60.60 -14.48
N VAL A 137 -9.32 -59.46 -14.00
CA VAL A 137 -8.17 -58.78 -14.58
C VAL A 137 -6.95 -59.63 -14.24
N ASP A 138 -6.26 -60.14 -15.26
CA ASP A 138 -5.02 -60.89 -15.08
C ASP A 138 -4.00 -59.99 -14.34
N GLU A 139 -3.48 -60.47 -13.22
CA GLU A 139 -2.58 -59.73 -12.31
C GLU A 139 -1.35 -59.15 -13.05
N LYS A 140 -0.93 -59.80 -14.14
CA LYS A 140 0.15 -59.36 -15.02
C LYS A 140 -0.17 -58.06 -15.77
N ASP A 141 -1.40 -57.87 -16.22
CA ASP A 141 -1.80 -56.67 -16.97
C ASP A 141 -1.87 -55.45 -16.05
N ALA A 142 -2.27 -55.64 -14.79
CA ALA A 142 -2.24 -54.59 -13.77
C ALA A 142 -0.81 -54.14 -13.46
N ALA A 143 0.15 -55.07 -13.35
CA ALA A 143 1.56 -54.75 -13.12
C ALA A 143 2.18 -53.97 -14.29
N LEU A 144 1.87 -54.34 -15.53
CA LEU A 144 2.31 -53.64 -16.74
C LEU A 144 1.74 -52.21 -16.79
N ALA A 145 0.44 -52.06 -16.49
CA ALA A 145 -0.23 -50.77 -16.45
C ALA A 145 0.41 -49.82 -15.41
N LEU A 146 0.75 -50.33 -14.22
CA LEU A 146 1.43 -49.58 -13.16
C LEU A 146 2.84 -49.11 -13.59
N GLN A 147 3.61 -49.94 -14.29
CA GLN A 147 4.91 -49.53 -14.84
C GLN A 147 4.77 -48.42 -15.88
N MET A 148 3.81 -48.54 -16.82
CA MET A 148 3.59 -47.52 -17.84
C MET A 148 3.16 -46.17 -17.24
N VAL A 149 2.36 -46.17 -16.17
CA VAL A 149 2.02 -44.94 -15.42
C VAL A 149 3.25 -44.38 -14.72
N GLY A 150 4.08 -45.23 -14.10
CA GLY A 150 5.33 -44.84 -13.46
C GLY A 150 6.28 -44.16 -14.42
N ASP A 151 6.51 -44.75 -15.60
CA ASP A 151 7.44 -44.23 -16.62
C ASP A 151 6.94 -42.92 -17.22
N ARG A 152 5.63 -42.80 -17.48
CA ARG A 152 5.03 -41.56 -17.98
C ARG A 152 5.06 -40.45 -16.93
N ALA A 153 4.75 -40.77 -15.68
CA ALA A 153 4.83 -39.81 -14.58
C ALA A 153 6.27 -39.35 -14.35
N LYS A 154 7.24 -40.28 -14.37
CA LYS A 154 8.67 -39.97 -14.27
C LYS A 154 9.10 -39.05 -15.41
N SER A 155 8.81 -39.40 -16.67
CA SER A 155 9.15 -38.57 -17.83
C SER A 155 8.54 -37.17 -17.79
N ALA A 156 7.26 -37.04 -17.38
CA ALA A 156 6.61 -35.74 -17.21
C ALA A 156 7.27 -34.90 -16.09
N VAL A 157 7.64 -35.52 -14.98
CA VAL A 157 8.30 -34.84 -13.86
C VAL A 157 9.75 -34.47 -14.19
N THR A 158 10.48 -35.34 -14.89
CA THR A 158 11.86 -35.10 -15.38
C THR A 158 11.87 -33.93 -16.38
N SER A 159 10.95 -33.91 -17.35
CA SER A 159 10.81 -32.80 -18.30
C SER A 159 10.35 -31.50 -17.64
N PHE A 160 9.44 -31.57 -16.66
CA PHE A 160 9.03 -30.39 -15.90
C PHE A 160 10.17 -29.86 -15.03
N THR A 161 10.92 -30.70 -14.31
CA THR A 161 11.99 -30.24 -13.42
C THR A 161 13.27 -29.88 -14.17
N GLY A 162 13.53 -30.50 -15.32
CA GLY A 162 14.77 -30.38 -16.10
C GLY A 162 15.94 -31.17 -15.52
N LYS A 163 15.69 -32.09 -14.59
CA LYS A 163 16.71 -32.95 -13.97
C LYS A 163 16.48 -34.40 -14.39
N GLU A 164 17.57 -35.13 -14.67
CA GLU A 164 17.51 -36.55 -15.06
C GLU A 164 17.00 -37.45 -13.92
N ASP A 165 17.37 -37.13 -12.68
CA ASP A 165 16.93 -37.82 -11.47
C ASP A 165 15.98 -36.95 -10.63
N TYR A 166 14.77 -37.47 -10.37
CA TYR A 166 13.75 -36.79 -9.57
C TYR A 166 13.96 -37.04 -8.07
N GLU A 167 14.06 -35.95 -7.30
CA GLU A 167 13.95 -35.99 -5.84
C GLU A 167 12.60 -35.43 -5.37
N PHE A 168 11.99 -36.07 -4.36
CA PHE A 168 10.77 -35.57 -3.74
C PHE A 168 10.99 -34.13 -3.23
N GLY A 169 10.25 -33.19 -3.80
CA GLY A 169 10.37 -31.76 -3.49
C GLY A 169 10.94 -30.90 -4.64
N ASP A 170 11.49 -31.49 -5.70
CA ASP A 170 12.00 -30.72 -6.84
C ASP A 170 10.92 -29.95 -7.59
N VAL A 171 9.72 -30.53 -7.72
CA VAL A 171 8.55 -29.83 -8.30
C VAL A 171 8.19 -28.61 -7.46
N GLY A 172 8.16 -28.75 -6.13
CA GLY A 172 7.87 -27.65 -5.21
C GLY A 172 8.91 -26.54 -5.29
N ARG A 173 10.20 -26.91 -5.31
CA ARG A 173 11.31 -25.95 -5.48
C ARG A 173 11.22 -25.22 -6.83
N LYS A 174 10.92 -25.93 -7.92
CA LYS A 174 10.79 -25.30 -9.23
C LYS A 174 9.60 -24.33 -9.29
N ILE A 175 8.42 -24.75 -8.84
CA ILE A 175 7.24 -23.87 -8.78
C ILE A 175 7.52 -22.62 -7.94
N LEU A 176 8.15 -22.78 -6.77
CA LEU A 176 8.56 -21.65 -5.93
C LEU A 176 9.52 -20.71 -6.67
N SER A 177 10.52 -21.25 -7.36
CA SER A 177 11.49 -20.43 -8.10
C SER A 177 10.87 -19.69 -9.28
N GLU A 178 9.94 -20.31 -10.01
CA GLU A 178 9.20 -19.66 -11.11
C GLU A 178 8.24 -18.60 -10.57
N THR A 179 7.59 -18.88 -9.45
CA THR A 179 6.72 -17.91 -8.77
C THR A 179 7.53 -16.71 -8.27
N GLU A 180 8.70 -16.93 -7.68
CA GLU A 180 9.59 -15.87 -7.24
C GLU A 180 10.13 -15.05 -8.43
N ARG A 181 10.47 -15.70 -9.54
CA ARG A 181 10.87 -15.03 -10.77
C ARG A 181 9.73 -14.17 -11.33
N ALA A 182 8.53 -14.71 -11.46
CA ALA A 182 7.35 -13.98 -11.92
C ALA A 182 7.00 -12.82 -10.98
N ALA A 183 7.10 -13.02 -9.66
CA ALA A 183 6.90 -11.97 -8.68
C ALA A 183 7.96 -10.86 -8.80
N ASN A 184 9.22 -11.22 -9.05
CA ASN A 184 10.31 -10.26 -9.26
C ASN A 184 10.17 -9.49 -10.58
N GLU A 185 9.71 -10.13 -11.65
CA GLU A 185 9.41 -9.49 -12.93
C GLU A 185 8.22 -8.52 -12.81
N LEU A 186 7.13 -8.96 -12.15
CA LEU A 186 6.00 -8.09 -11.81
C LEU A 186 6.43 -6.91 -10.94
N ARG A 187 7.27 -7.16 -9.94
CA ARG A 187 7.84 -6.11 -9.09
C ARG A 187 8.67 -5.13 -9.93
N ALA A 188 9.56 -5.62 -10.78
CA ALA A 188 10.38 -4.76 -11.63
C ALA A 188 9.52 -3.88 -12.55
N SER A 189 8.51 -4.45 -13.21
CA SER A 189 7.61 -3.69 -14.07
C SER A 189 6.76 -2.68 -13.28
N TYR A 190 6.18 -3.10 -12.15
CA TYR A 190 5.33 -2.22 -11.34
C TYR A 190 6.11 -1.06 -10.69
N PHE A 191 7.36 -1.30 -10.25
CA PHE A 191 8.15 -0.27 -9.59
C PHE A 191 8.97 0.60 -10.53
N ASN A 192 9.33 0.12 -11.73
CA ASN A 192 10.13 0.91 -12.67
C ASN A 192 9.27 1.61 -13.74
N ASP A 193 8.33 0.89 -14.36
CA ASP A 193 7.62 1.41 -15.53
C ASP A 193 6.41 2.25 -15.12
N LEU A 194 5.64 1.79 -14.12
CA LEU A 194 4.40 2.45 -13.71
C LEU A 194 4.61 3.88 -13.18
N PRO A 195 5.64 4.19 -12.37
CA PRO A 195 5.90 5.56 -11.96
C PRO A 195 6.29 6.45 -13.14
N ALA A 196 7.01 5.93 -14.13
CA ALA A 196 7.38 6.67 -15.33
C ALA A 196 6.18 6.95 -16.22
N GLU A 197 5.31 5.96 -16.43
CA GLU A 197 4.06 6.13 -17.18
C GLU A 197 3.07 7.06 -16.48
N LEU A 198 2.88 6.88 -15.17
CA LEU A 198 2.02 7.76 -14.37
C LEU A 198 2.56 9.20 -14.38
N SER A 199 3.87 9.37 -14.23
CA SER A 199 4.53 10.68 -14.33
C SER A 199 4.34 11.30 -15.72
N ARG A 200 4.53 10.52 -16.80
CA ARG A 200 4.26 10.99 -18.16
C ARG A 200 2.79 11.37 -18.33
N ALA A 201 1.84 10.56 -17.85
CA ALA A 201 0.41 10.83 -17.96
C ALA A 201 0.01 12.10 -17.18
N MET A 202 0.46 12.24 -15.93
CA MET A 202 0.14 13.40 -15.08
C MET A 202 0.82 14.69 -15.54
N PHE A 203 2.00 14.61 -16.18
CA PHE A 203 2.83 15.79 -16.47
C PHE A 203 3.09 16.06 -17.95
N SER A 204 2.47 15.32 -18.88
CA SER A 204 2.70 15.47 -20.34
C SER A 204 2.38 16.86 -20.87
N GLY A 205 1.47 17.61 -20.23
CA GLY A 205 1.08 18.96 -20.64
C GLY A 205 1.81 20.11 -19.93
N LEU A 206 2.77 19.84 -19.04
CA LEU A 206 3.41 20.86 -18.21
C LEU A 206 4.84 21.17 -18.68
N ASN A 207 5.18 22.46 -18.72
CA ASN A 207 6.54 22.92 -18.99
C ASN A 207 7.51 22.44 -17.88
N ALA A 208 8.80 22.31 -18.19
CA ALA A 208 9.81 21.85 -17.22
C ALA A 208 9.77 22.61 -15.88
N LYS A 209 9.63 23.94 -15.92
CA LYS A 209 9.49 24.78 -14.71
C LYS A 209 8.22 24.50 -13.90
N GLN A 210 7.10 24.23 -14.58
CA GLN A 210 5.83 23.90 -13.92
C GLN A 210 5.89 22.52 -13.27
N ARG A 211 6.55 21.56 -13.93
CA ARG A 211 6.79 20.22 -13.37
C ARG A 211 7.64 20.30 -12.10
N GLU A 212 8.72 21.06 -12.14
CA GLU A 212 9.56 21.28 -10.95
C GLU A 212 8.77 21.92 -9.80
N ALA A 213 8.03 23.00 -10.07
CA ALA A 213 7.19 23.66 -9.07
C ALA A 213 6.11 22.72 -8.50
N LEU A 214 5.49 21.90 -9.35
CA LEU A 214 4.48 20.93 -8.93
C LEU A 214 5.09 19.81 -8.09
N MET A 215 6.26 19.29 -8.45
CA MET A 215 6.97 18.26 -7.66
C MET A 215 7.35 18.80 -6.28
N VAL A 216 7.85 20.04 -6.20
CA VAL A 216 8.14 20.72 -4.93
C VAL A 216 6.86 20.89 -4.11
N ALA A 217 5.76 21.31 -4.73
CA ALA A 217 4.48 21.46 -4.06
C ALA A 217 3.97 20.11 -3.52
N VAL A 218 3.91 19.08 -4.36
CA VAL A 218 3.48 17.72 -3.98
C VAL A 218 4.34 17.16 -2.84
N ALA A 219 5.66 17.30 -2.92
CA ALA A 219 6.57 16.87 -1.85
C ALA A 219 6.32 17.63 -0.53
N SER A 220 6.12 18.96 -0.61
CA SER A 220 5.85 19.79 0.57
C SER A 220 4.49 19.48 1.22
N TYR A 221 3.42 19.34 0.42
CA TYR A 221 2.09 19.03 0.93
C TYR A 221 1.99 17.58 1.40
N GLY A 222 2.62 16.65 0.67
CA GLY A 222 2.70 15.24 1.02
C GLY A 222 3.42 15.02 2.35
N SER A 223 4.56 15.68 2.56
CA SER A 223 5.29 15.60 3.85
C SER A 223 4.45 16.16 5.01
N VAL A 224 3.79 17.30 4.83
CA VAL A 224 2.87 17.87 5.84
C VAL A 224 1.71 16.93 6.16
N LEU A 225 1.12 16.30 5.14
CA LEU A 225 0.03 15.33 5.31
C LEU A 225 0.48 14.11 6.12
N VAL A 226 1.64 13.53 5.76
CA VAL A 226 2.21 12.36 6.45
C VAL A 226 2.56 12.69 7.91
N LEU A 227 3.18 13.84 8.17
CA LEU A 227 3.50 14.28 9.52
C LEU A 227 2.24 14.54 10.36
N THR A 228 1.22 15.14 9.76
CA THR A 228 -0.08 15.35 10.41
C THR A 228 -0.73 14.00 10.76
N TRP A 229 -0.73 13.05 9.82
CA TRP A 229 -1.23 11.70 10.07
C TRP A 229 -0.44 11.00 11.19
N SER A 230 0.88 11.13 11.20
CA SER A 230 1.74 10.57 12.25
C SER A 230 1.42 11.18 13.63
N LEU A 231 1.24 12.51 13.70
CA LEU A 231 0.86 13.20 14.92
C LEU A 231 -0.50 12.71 15.45
N VAL A 232 -1.52 12.63 14.58
CA VAL A 232 -2.85 12.11 14.95
C VAL A 232 -2.76 10.66 15.41
N SER A 233 -1.95 9.84 14.73
CA SER A 233 -1.70 8.45 15.13
C SER A 233 -1.12 8.36 16.54
N ASN A 234 -0.09 9.16 16.83
CA ASN A 234 0.56 9.18 18.14
C ASN A 234 -0.41 9.69 19.22
N ALA A 235 -1.19 10.73 18.93
CA ALA A 235 -2.20 11.26 19.85
C ALA A 235 -3.28 10.23 20.19
N MET A 236 -3.79 9.49 19.20
CA MET A 236 -4.75 8.41 19.44
C MET A 236 -4.14 7.26 20.25
N THR A 237 -2.88 6.89 19.98
CA THR A 237 -2.18 5.87 20.77
C THR A 237 -2.02 6.32 22.23
N GLY A 238 -1.64 7.58 22.47
CA GLY A 238 -1.59 8.15 23.82
C GLY A 238 -2.96 8.11 24.51
N LEU A 239 -4.03 8.50 23.81
CA LEU A 239 -5.39 8.44 24.34
C LEU A 239 -5.81 7.01 24.71
N LYS A 240 -5.46 5.99 23.90
CA LYS A 240 -5.70 4.58 24.24
C LYS A 240 -5.00 4.19 25.54
N VAL A 241 -3.72 4.57 25.69
CA VAL A 241 -2.95 4.28 26.92
C VAL A 241 -3.63 4.91 28.14
N VAL A 242 -4.01 6.20 28.06
CA VAL A 242 -4.71 6.88 29.17
C VAL A 242 -6.05 6.21 29.47
N ALA A 243 -6.85 5.89 28.44
CA ALA A 243 -8.15 5.27 28.60
C ALA A 243 -8.04 3.86 29.22
N SER A 244 -7.10 3.04 28.76
CA SER A 244 -6.83 1.71 29.32
C SER A 244 -6.37 1.81 30.77
N TRP A 245 -5.49 2.76 31.09
CA TRP A 245 -5.02 2.96 32.46
C TRP A 245 -6.15 3.42 33.38
N ALA A 246 -6.94 4.40 32.94
CA ALA A 246 -8.10 4.90 33.67
C ALA A 246 -9.13 3.79 33.92
N TYR A 247 -9.38 2.94 32.92
CA TYR A 247 -10.25 1.78 33.09
C TYR A 247 -9.69 0.81 34.15
N ALA A 248 -8.43 0.39 34.01
CA ALA A 248 -7.79 -0.54 34.94
C ALA A 248 -7.75 -0.02 36.39
N THR A 249 -7.51 1.28 36.58
CA THR A 249 -7.53 1.88 37.93
C THR A 249 -8.91 1.88 38.60
N ARG A 250 -9.99 1.87 37.80
CA ARG A 250 -11.37 1.86 38.30
C ARG A 250 -11.88 0.46 38.58
N THR A 251 -11.48 -0.53 37.77
CA THR A 251 -12.07 -1.88 37.80
C THR A 251 -11.21 -2.91 38.53
N ALA A 252 -9.89 -2.72 38.63
CA ALA A 252 -8.98 -3.73 39.16
C ALA A 252 -8.36 -3.35 40.51
N ALA A 253 -8.20 -4.36 41.37
CA ALA A 253 -7.40 -4.26 42.60
C ALA A 253 -5.95 -3.92 42.26
N ALA A 254 -5.23 -3.27 43.19
CA ALA A 254 -3.89 -2.75 42.94
C ALA A 254 -2.92 -3.79 42.34
N ALA A 255 -2.98 -5.05 42.78
CA ALA A 255 -2.12 -6.12 42.31
C ALA A 255 -2.40 -6.57 40.85
N SER A 256 -3.64 -6.39 40.34
CA SER A 256 -4.05 -6.84 39.00
C SER A 256 -4.26 -5.71 37.99
N ARG A 257 -3.98 -4.45 38.36
CA ARG A 257 -4.15 -3.30 37.44
C ARG A 257 -3.32 -3.43 36.18
N TRP A 258 -2.10 -3.96 36.27
CA TRP A 258 -1.23 -4.10 35.10
C TRP A 258 -1.78 -5.09 34.08
N SER A 259 -2.25 -6.27 34.53
CA SER A 259 -2.86 -7.26 33.64
C SER A 259 -4.13 -6.73 32.98
N GLU A 260 -4.96 -5.99 33.72
CA GLU A 260 -6.20 -5.42 33.18
C GLU A 260 -5.92 -4.28 32.18
N PHE A 261 -4.90 -3.46 32.45
CA PHE A 261 -4.41 -2.43 31.53
C PHE A 261 -3.97 -3.05 30.20
N ILE A 262 -3.12 -4.09 30.25
CA ILE A 262 -2.63 -4.78 29.05
C ILE A 262 -3.79 -5.45 28.30
N ARG A 263 -4.73 -6.09 29.00
CA ARG A 263 -5.92 -6.65 28.35
C ARG A 263 -6.72 -5.57 27.61
N THR A 264 -6.96 -4.45 28.27
CA THR A 264 -7.72 -3.32 27.72
C THR A 264 -7.02 -2.65 26.54
N ILE A 265 -5.68 -2.58 26.53
CA ILE A 265 -4.96 -1.98 25.40
C ILE A 265 -5.09 -2.83 24.14
N TYR A 266 -5.08 -4.17 24.27
CA TYR A 266 -5.26 -5.08 23.14
C TYR A 266 -6.69 -5.04 22.60
N THR A 267 -7.70 -4.96 23.47
CA THR A 267 -9.10 -4.83 23.03
C THR A 267 -9.31 -3.52 22.28
N LEU A 268 -8.79 -2.39 22.78
CA LEU A 268 -8.86 -1.10 22.07
C LEU A 268 -8.10 -1.12 20.74
N ARG A 269 -7.06 -1.95 20.60
CA ARG A 269 -6.32 -2.09 19.34
C ARG A 269 -7.15 -2.78 18.25
N LEU A 270 -8.03 -3.71 18.61
CA LEU A 270 -8.94 -4.36 17.65
C LEU A 270 -9.92 -3.36 17.02
N PHE A 271 -10.32 -2.32 17.77
CA PHE A 271 -11.18 -1.25 17.26
C PHE A 271 -10.46 -0.23 16.38
N GLU A 272 -9.14 -0.32 16.21
CA GLU A 272 -8.38 0.67 15.45
C GLU A 272 -8.80 0.74 13.98
N ALA A 273 -9.12 -0.41 13.37
CA ALA A 273 -9.61 -0.47 11.99
C ALA A 273 -10.93 0.30 11.83
N ALA A 274 -11.84 0.18 12.81
CA ALA A 274 -13.12 0.90 12.80
C ALA A 274 -12.95 2.42 12.98
N LEU A 275 -11.86 2.87 13.61
CA LEU A 275 -11.57 4.28 13.84
C LEU A 275 -10.78 4.94 12.69
N LEU A 276 -10.37 4.19 11.67
CA LEU A 276 -9.62 4.73 10.52
C LEU A 276 -10.32 5.92 9.83
N PRO A 277 -11.64 5.91 9.58
CA PRO A 277 -12.32 7.06 8.96
C PRO A 277 -12.26 8.31 9.83
N LEU A 278 -12.47 8.15 11.15
CA LEU A 278 -12.39 9.26 12.11
C LEU A 278 -10.97 9.83 12.16
N LYS A 279 -9.95 8.96 12.14
CA LYS A 279 -8.54 9.34 12.10
C LYS A 279 -8.20 10.13 10.84
N ALA A 280 -8.71 9.71 9.68
CA ALA A 280 -8.54 10.42 8.41
C ALA A 280 -9.21 11.79 8.43
N LEU A 281 -10.43 11.90 8.96
CA LEU A 281 -11.12 13.18 9.13
C LEU A 281 -10.36 14.13 10.07
N ALA A 282 -9.88 13.61 11.20
CA ALA A 282 -9.09 14.37 12.15
C ALA A 282 -7.77 14.86 11.52
N ALA A 283 -7.05 13.99 10.82
CA ALA A 283 -5.84 14.36 10.09
C ALA A 283 -6.13 15.45 9.07
N TYR A 284 -7.14 15.26 8.22
CA TYR A 284 -7.55 16.24 7.20
C TYR A 284 -7.88 17.61 7.81
N ALA A 285 -8.63 17.64 8.92
CA ALA A 285 -8.98 18.87 9.63
C ALA A 285 -7.75 19.57 10.25
N LEU A 286 -6.72 18.81 10.64
CA LEU A 286 -5.49 19.33 11.26
C LEU A 286 -4.46 19.83 10.25
N VAL A 287 -4.45 19.32 9.01
CA VAL A 287 -3.50 19.72 7.96
C VAL A 287 -3.33 21.25 7.83
N PRO A 288 -4.39 22.07 7.65
CA PRO A 288 -4.21 23.51 7.45
C PRO A 288 -3.60 24.20 8.68
N ARG A 289 -3.92 23.73 9.89
CA ARG A 289 -3.36 24.28 11.14
C ARG A 289 -1.89 23.91 11.29
N TYR A 290 -1.55 22.66 10.99
CA TYR A 290 -0.16 22.18 11.02
C TYR A 290 0.69 22.92 9.98
N HIS A 291 0.18 23.08 8.77
CA HIS A 291 0.83 23.85 7.71
C HIS A 291 1.09 25.31 8.13
N ALA A 292 0.08 25.99 8.69
CA ALA A 292 0.24 27.35 9.20
C ALA A 292 1.28 27.44 10.32
N LEU A 293 1.39 26.42 11.17
CA LEU A 293 2.38 26.35 12.23
C LEU A 293 3.80 26.19 11.66
N VAL A 294 3.99 25.33 10.66
CA VAL A 294 5.28 25.17 9.96
C VAL A 294 5.72 26.48 9.33
N LEU A 295 4.83 27.18 8.62
CA LEU A 295 5.13 28.48 8.01
C LEU A 295 5.47 29.57 9.06
N ARG A 296 4.85 29.52 10.24
CA ARG A 296 5.17 30.44 11.35
C ARG A 296 6.55 30.16 11.97
N LEU A 297 7.04 28.93 11.88
CA LEU A 297 8.36 28.54 12.40
C LEU A 297 9.48 28.76 11.40
N GLU A 298 9.20 28.71 10.10
CA GLU A 298 10.17 28.95 9.03
C GLU A 298 11.05 30.21 9.24
N PRO A 299 10.52 31.41 9.57
CA PRO A 299 11.36 32.59 9.76
C PRO A 299 12.16 32.60 11.07
N ARG A 300 11.93 31.67 12.00
CA ARG A 300 12.60 31.61 13.31
C ARG A 300 13.84 30.73 13.32
N VAL A 301 14.08 29.95 12.26
CA VAL A 301 15.23 29.04 12.18
C VAL A 301 16.45 29.84 11.66
N PRO A 302 17.58 29.88 12.38
CA PRO A 302 18.71 30.79 12.11
C PRO A 302 19.66 30.35 10.97
N LEU A 303 19.38 29.24 10.28
CA LEU A 303 20.16 28.84 9.11
C LEU A 303 19.74 29.80 7.98
N ARG A 304 20.65 30.40 7.22
CA ARG A 304 20.30 31.50 6.29
C ARG A 304 20.47 31.19 4.80
N GLU A 305 21.21 30.12 4.46
CA GLU A 305 21.67 29.94 3.07
C GLU A 305 20.89 28.90 2.24
N LYS A 306 20.07 28.03 2.83
CA LYS A 306 19.37 26.96 2.07
C LYS A 306 17.90 26.81 2.50
N THR A 307 16.99 27.35 1.69
CA THR A 307 15.53 27.36 1.94
C THR A 307 14.92 25.96 2.11
N THR A 308 15.41 24.96 1.39
CA THR A 308 14.94 23.56 1.53
C THR A 308 15.30 22.96 2.87
N LEU A 309 16.48 23.29 3.40
CA LEU A 309 16.97 22.78 4.68
C LEU A 309 16.18 23.41 5.84
N HIS A 310 15.76 24.67 5.73
CA HIS A 310 14.91 25.33 6.73
C HIS A 310 13.57 24.64 6.89
N ARG A 311 12.95 24.30 5.76
CA ARG A 311 11.66 23.58 5.76
C ARG A 311 11.81 22.19 6.34
N ALA A 312 12.84 21.45 5.96
CA ALA A 312 13.11 20.12 6.52
C ALA A 312 13.34 20.18 8.04
N LEU A 313 14.12 21.15 8.53
CA LEU A 313 14.38 21.31 9.96
C LEU A 313 13.12 21.75 10.71
N ALA A 314 12.35 22.70 10.16
CA ALA A 314 11.08 23.13 10.74
C ALA A 314 10.12 21.93 10.87
N LEU A 315 9.99 21.11 9.83
CA LEU A 315 9.16 19.90 9.84
C LEU A 315 9.65 18.86 10.88
N ALA A 316 10.97 18.64 10.98
CA ALA A 316 11.54 17.74 11.98
C ALA A 316 11.28 18.25 13.40
N LEU A 317 11.46 19.56 13.63
CA LEU A 317 11.24 20.20 14.93
C LEU A 317 9.76 20.17 15.33
N THR A 318 8.83 20.44 14.41
CA THR A 318 7.39 20.32 14.67
C THR A 318 6.98 18.89 14.99
N TYR A 319 7.60 17.91 14.34
CA TYR A 319 7.36 16.50 14.61
C TYR A 319 7.83 16.09 16.02
N VAL A 320 9.07 16.44 16.38
CA VAL A 320 9.65 16.13 17.70
C VAL A 320 8.85 16.80 18.81
N LEU A 321 8.55 18.10 18.67
CA LEU A 321 7.76 18.84 19.66
C LEU A 321 6.33 18.30 19.76
N GLY A 322 5.69 17.99 18.64
CA GLY A 322 4.35 17.41 18.63
C GLY A 322 4.30 16.06 19.34
N THR A 323 5.27 15.19 19.07
CA THR A 323 5.38 13.87 19.71
C THR A 323 5.69 14.00 21.21
N ALA A 324 6.60 14.90 21.58
CA ALA A 324 6.92 15.18 22.98
C ALA A 324 5.71 15.72 23.74
N ALA A 325 4.94 16.64 23.16
CA ALA A 325 3.73 17.20 23.76
C ALA A 325 2.64 16.13 23.98
N VAL A 326 2.44 15.23 23.00
CA VAL A 326 1.52 14.10 23.14
C VAL A 326 1.99 13.14 24.24
N GLY A 327 3.28 12.83 24.30
CA GLY A 327 3.86 12.01 25.36
C GLY A 327 3.65 12.61 26.75
N ALA A 328 3.94 13.90 26.90
CA ALA A 328 3.74 14.63 28.16
C ALA A 328 2.25 14.66 28.56
N ALA A 329 1.33 14.92 27.63
CA ALA A 329 -0.10 14.90 27.89
C ALA A 329 -0.59 13.50 28.30
N THR A 330 -0.06 12.46 27.68
CA THR A 330 -0.35 11.05 28.03
C THR A 330 0.12 10.73 29.45
N ALA A 331 1.36 11.10 29.79
CA ALA A 331 1.92 10.90 31.13
C ALA A 331 1.12 11.66 32.19
N LEU A 332 0.76 12.92 31.91
CA LEU A 332 -0.08 13.72 32.79
C LEU A 332 -1.48 13.11 32.96
N GLY A 333 -2.08 12.61 31.87
CA GLY A 333 -3.36 11.92 31.91
C GLY A 333 -3.34 10.68 32.80
N VAL A 334 -2.26 9.90 32.77
CA VAL A 334 -2.04 8.74 33.65
C VAL A 334 -1.90 9.16 35.12
N LEU A 335 -1.19 10.25 35.39
CA LEU A 335 -0.96 10.76 36.75
C LEU A 335 -2.22 11.39 37.38
N LEU A 336 -3.06 12.05 36.57
CA LEU A 336 -4.28 12.72 37.02
C LEU A 336 -5.46 11.78 37.23
N VAL A 337 -5.35 10.49 36.86
CA VAL A 337 -6.42 9.53 37.12
C VAL A 337 -6.62 9.44 38.64
N PRO A 338 -7.81 9.81 39.16
CA PRO A 338 -8.06 9.81 40.59
C PRO A 338 -7.87 8.39 41.11
N ARG A 339 -7.06 8.25 42.17
CA ARG A 339 -6.96 6.99 42.88
C ARG A 339 -8.32 6.69 43.51
N PRO A 340 -8.85 5.47 43.38
CA PRO A 340 -10.06 5.11 44.09
C PRO A 340 -9.83 5.41 45.58
N ALA A 341 -10.78 6.10 46.21
CA ALA A 341 -10.72 6.30 47.65
C ALA A 341 -10.54 4.93 48.32
N PRO A 342 -9.73 4.80 49.38
CA PRO A 342 -9.70 3.56 50.12
C PRO A 342 -11.13 3.32 50.59
N ASN A 343 -11.81 2.35 49.98
CA ASN A 343 -13.10 1.91 50.43
C ASN A 343 -12.86 1.47 51.87
N PHE A 344 -13.38 2.24 52.83
CA PHE A 344 -13.48 1.79 54.20
C PHE A 344 -14.32 0.53 54.15
N CYS A 345 -13.68 -0.62 54.29
CA CYS A 345 -14.36 -1.88 54.53
C CYS A 345 -15.16 -1.70 55.82
N LEU A 346 -16.49 -1.62 55.68
CA LEU A 346 -17.45 -1.88 56.75
C LEU A 346 -17.72 -3.38 56.80
#